data_AF-A0A0M8TS29-F1
#
_entry.id   AF-A0A0M8TS29-F1
#
_cell.length_a   1.000
_cell.length_b   1.000
_cell.length_c   1.000
_cell.angle_alpha   90.00
_cell.angle_beta   90.00
_cell.angle_gamma   90.00
#
_symmetry.space_group_name_H-M   'P 1'
#
loop_
_entity.id
_entity.type
_entity.pdbx_description
1 polymer ?
#
loop_
_entity_poly.entity_id
_entity_poly.type
_entity_poly.pdbx_seq_one_letter_code
_entity_poly.pdbx_strand_id
1 'polypeptide(L)'
;MERAPIFVHRVSPSGGRPVGIRVGGVDTILGVAHEDTDVIEMLRRIEIPDPDELVLGDSPLIEWQVDGPHVYEAETGPPPADLP
;
A
#
# COMPACT_ATOMS: atom_id res chain seq x y z
N MET A 1 3.21 -20.57 -1.81
CA MET A 1 3.41 -19.39 -0.97
C MET A 1 2.07 -18.71 -0.86
N GLU A 2 1.48 -18.71 0.33
CA GLU A 2 0.26 -17.96 0.60
C GLU A 2 0.63 -16.47 0.56
N ARG A 3 -0.07 -15.68 -0.26
CA ARG A 3 0.11 -14.23 -0.31
C ARG A 3 -0.78 -13.61 0.75
N ALA A 4 -0.34 -12.50 1.36
CA ALA A 4 -1.14 -11.80 2.34
C ALA A 4 -2.50 -11.38 1.74
N PRO A 5 -3.58 -11.40 2.53
CA PRO A 5 -4.92 -11.03 2.06
C PRO A 5 -5.03 -9.54 1.73
N ILE A 6 -4.19 -8.69 2.30
CA ILE A 6 -4.10 -7.27 2.00
C ILE A 6 -2.72 -7.02 1.37
N PHE A 7 -2.68 -6.27 0.29
CA PHE A 7 -1.43 -5.89 -0.36
C PHE A 7 -1.42 -4.41 -0.67
N VAL A 8 -0.26 -3.80 -0.45
CA VAL A 8 -0.01 -2.41 -0.77
C VAL A 8 1.14 -2.37 -1.77
N HIS A 9 0.81 -1.99 -3.00
CA HIS A 9 1.77 -1.91 -4.09
C HIS A 9 2.81 -0.82 -3.86
N ARG A 10 3.94 -0.92 -4.57
CA ARG A 10 4.96 0.14 -4.63
C ARG A 10 4.36 1.51 -4.94
N VAL A 11 5.07 2.57 -4.54
CA VAL A 11 4.62 3.92 -4.85
C VAL A 11 4.53 4.11 -6.37
N SER A 12 3.40 4.66 -6.82
CA SER A 12 3.17 4.92 -8.23
C SER A 12 3.99 6.13 -8.71
N PRO A 13 4.33 6.23 -10.01
CA PRO A 13 5.03 7.41 -10.53
C PRO A 13 4.27 8.74 -10.33
N SER A 14 2.95 8.69 -10.20
CA SER A 14 2.09 9.82 -9.87
C SER A 14 1.99 10.11 -8.36
N GLY A 15 2.69 9.34 -7.52
CA GLY A 15 2.57 9.35 -6.06
C GLY A 15 1.48 8.42 -5.54
N GLY A 16 1.51 8.14 -4.24
CA GLY A 16 0.58 7.25 -3.57
C GLY A 16 0.77 5.77 -3.93
N ARG A 17 0.08 4.90 -3.20
CA ARG A 17 0.20 3.46 -3.30
C ARG A 17 -1.14 2.80 -3.58
N PRO A 18 -1.27 2.01 -4.65
CA PRO A 18 -2.46 1.19 -4.86
C PRO A 18 -2.61 0.17 -3.72
N VAL A 19 -3.75 0.22 -3.03
CA VAL A 19 -4.11 -0.71 -1.95
C VAL A 19 -5.14 -1.69 -2.51
N GLY A 20 -4.96 -2.97 -2.25
CA GLY A 20 -5.90 -3.99 -2.65
C GLY A 20 -6.02 -5.13 -1.65
N ILE A 21 -7.06 -5.93 -1.87
CA ILE A 21 -7.35 -7.13 -1.10
C ILE A 21 -7.47 -8.33 -2.03
N ARG A 22 -7.22 -9.51 -1.47
CA ARG A 22 -7.40 -10.79 -2.13
C ARG A 22 -8.57 -11.54 -1.50
N VAL A 23 -9.62 -11.76 -2.26
CA VAL A 23 -10.81 -12.50 -1.83
C VAL A 23 -11.07 -13.64 -2.80
N GLY A 24 -11.12 -14.89 -2.30
CA GLY A 24 -11.35 -16.06 -3.15
C GLY A 24 -10.29 -16.26 -4.25
N GLY A 25 -9.07 -15.76 -4.04
CA GLY A 25 -7.99 -15.80 -5.04
C GLY A 25 -8.04 -14.69 -6.10
N VAL A 26 -8.99 -13.76 -5.99
CA VAL A 26 -9.13 -12.60 -6.89
C VAL A 26 -8.61 -11.34 -6.20
N ASP A 27 -7.73 -10.62 -6.88
CA ASP A 27 -7.19 -9.34 -6.43
C ASP A 27 -8.14 -8.19 -6.80
N THR A 28 -8.53 -7.39 -5.81
CA THR A 28 -9.41 -6.23 -5.98
C THR A 28 -8.73 -4.98 -5.41
N ILE A 29 -8.57 -3.95 -6.24
CA ILE A 29 -8.03 -2.66 -5.82
C ILE A 29 -9.11 -1.85 -5.11
N LEU A 30 -8.84 -1.43 -3.87
CA LEU A 30 -9.72 -0.59 -3.06
C LEU A 30 -9.53 0.90 -3.39
N GLY A 31 -8.31 1.30 -3.72
CA GLY A 31 -7.99 2.69 -4.04
C GLY A 31 -6.49 2.96 -4.08
N VAL A 32 -6.13 4.24 -4.05
CA VAL A 32 -4.75 4.72 -3.92
C VAL A 32 -4.64 5.49 -2.61
N ALA A 33 -3.72 5.08 -1.75
CA ALA A 33 -3.44 5.72 -0.47
C ALA A 33 -2.25 6.67 -0.61
N HIS A 34 -2.32 7.84 0.01
CA HIS A 34 -1.24 8.82 0.07
C HIS A 34 -0.64 8.92 1.48
N GLU A 35 -1.28 8.31 2.47
CA GLU A 35 -0.82 8.19 3.86
C GLU A 35 -1.39 6.92 4.52
N ASP A 36 -0.90 6.58 5.71
CA ASP A 36 -1.39 5.42 6.47
C ASP A 36 -2.89 5.51 6.77
N THR A 37 -3.37 6.71 7.09
CA THR A 37 -4.79 6.99 7.35
C THR A 37 -5.68 6.56 6.18
N ASP A 38 -5.24 6.77 4.94
CA ASP A 38 -6.00 6.34 3.77
C ASP A 38 -6.14 4.81 3.71
N VAL A 39 -5.07 4.08 4.04
CA VAL A 39 -5.09 2.61 4.10
C VAL A 39 -6.05 2.15 5.20
N ILE A 40 -5.94 2.73 6.40
CA ILE A 40 -6.81 2.43 7.54
C ILE A 40 -8.29 2.67 7.18
N GLU A 41 -8.60 3.80 6.55
CA GLU A 41 -9.97 4.14 6.15
C GLU A 41 -10.50 3.22 5.04
N MET A 42 -9.66 2.76 4.11
CA MET A 42 -10.04 1.73 3.14
C MET A 42 -10.41 0.42 3.81
N LEU A 43 -9.60 -0.05 4.76
CA LEU A 43 -9.86 -1.27 5.52
C LEU A 43 -11.10 -1.16 6.41
N ARG A 44 -11.30 0.00 7.05
CA ARG A 44 -12.50 0.30 7.84
C ARG A 44 -13.77 0.24 7.00
N ARG A 45 -13.75 0.75 5.75
CA ARG A 45 -14.90 0.76 4.83
C ARG A 45 -15.35 -0.64 4.40
N ILE A 46 -14.46 -1.62 4.45
CA ILE A 46 -14.76 -3.03 4.19
C ILE A 46 -14.90 -3.85 5.49
N GLU A 47 -15.09 -3.18 6.62
CA GLU A 47 -15.34 -3.77 7.93
C GLU A 47 -14.23 -4.71 8.44
N ILE A 48 -12.98 -4.43 8.07
CA ILE A 48 -11.82 -5.15 8.62
C ILE A 48 -11.62 -4.72 10.08
N PRO A 49 -11.48 -5.67 11.02
CA PRO A 49 -11.24 -5.36 12.43
C PRO A 49 -9.84 -4.79 12.64
N ASP A 50 -9.74 -3.90 13.63
CA ASP A 50 -8.49 -3.29 14.11
C ASP A 50 -7.56 -2.78 12.99
N PRO A 51 -8.08 -1.97 12.05
CA PRO A 51 -7.32 -1.56 10.87
C PRO A 51 -6.07 -0.74 11.23
N ASP A 52 -6.11 0.01 12.33
CA ASP A 52 -5.00 0.79 12.85
C ASP A 52 -3.83 -0.13 13.28
N GLU A 53 -4.12 -1.23 13.98
CA GLU A 53 -3.11 -2.21 14.42
C GLU A 53 -2.53 -2.98 13.24
N LEU A 54 -3.37 -3.29 12.23
CA LEU A 54 -2.91 -3.95 11.02
C LEU A 54 -1.96 -3.09 10.19
N VAL A 55 -2.28 -1.81 10.02
CA VAL A 55 -1.51 -0.89 9.18
C VAL A 55 -0.25 -0.41 9.89
N LEU A 56 -0.36 0.04 11.15
CA LEU A 56 0.74 0.63 11.92
C LEU A 56 1.60 -0.41 12.67
N GLY A 57 1.17 -1.67 12.70
CA GLY A 57 1.93 -2.78 13.23
C GLY A 57 2.64 -3.58 12.14
N ASP A 58 3.41 -4.59 12.55
CA ASP A 58 4.08 -5.54 11.65
C ASP A 58 3.16 -6.72 11.27
N SER A 59 1.91 -6.43 10.91
CA SER A 59 0.92 -7.48 10.65
C SER A 59 1.30 -8.29 9.40
N PRO A 60 1.38 -9.63 9.49
CA PRO A 60 1.64 -10.48 8.33
C PRO A 60 0.46 -10.51 7.35
N LEU A 61 -0.69 -9.92 7.71
CA LEU A 61 -1.86 -9.81 6.85
C LEU A 61 -1.71 -8.73 5.78
N ILE A 62 -0.75 -7.80 5.96
CA ILE A 62 -0.44 -6.76 4.97
C ILE A 62 0.91 -7.04 4.34
N GLU A 63 0.93 -7.19 3.02
CA GLU A 63 2.15 -7.25 2.23
C GLU A 63 2.48 -5.86 1.64
N TRP A 64 3.59 -5.27 2.09
CA TRP A 64 4.10 -4.00 1.57
C TRP A 64 5.12 -4.25 0.45
N GLN A 65 4.81 -3.87 -0.79
CA GLN A 65 5.73 -4.07 -1.91
C GLN A 65 6.79 -2.94 -2.03
N VAL A 66 8.02 -3.30 -1.67
CA VAL A 66 9.34 -2.80 -2.16
C VAL A 66 9.83 -1.40 -1.73
N ASP A 67 9.02 -0.51 -1.16
CA ASP A 67 9.52 0.82 -0.68
C ASP A 67 9.59 0.96 0.86
N GLY A 68 9.36 -0.14 1.59
CA GLY A 68 9.16 -0.13 3.05
C GLY A 68 7.72 0.22 3.44
N PRO A 69 7.29 -0.13 4.67
CA PRO A 69 5.99 0.30 5.17
C PRO A 69 5.96 1.83 5.36
N HIS A 70 4.78 2.43 5.19
CA HIS A 70 4.52 3.86 5.46
C HIS A 70 5.15 4.89 4.49
N VAL A 71 5.72 4.46 3.36
CA VAL A 71 6.29 5.37 2.34
C VAL A 71 5.32 5.53 1.16
N TYR A 72 4.86 6.77 0.92
CA TYR A 72 3.82 7.06 -0.08
C TYR A 72 4.22 8.04 -1.18
N GLU A 73 5.35 8.73 -1.00
CA GLU A 73 5.90 9.63 -2.01
C GLU A 73 6.80 8.84 -2.95
N ALA A 74 6.68 9.11 -4.25
CA ALA A 74 7.63 8.55 -5.20
C ALA A 74 8.98 9.14 -4.84
N GLU A 75 10.02 8.31 -4.69
CA GLU A 75 11.38 8.82 -4.59
C GLU A 75 11.62 9.70 -5.82
N THR A 76 11.50 11.01 -5.63
CA THR A 76 11.75 12.00 -6.65
C THR A 76 13.26 12.15 -6.67
N GLY A 77 13.96 11.12 -7.14
CA GLY A 77 15.34 11.27 -7.56
C GLY A 77 15.37 12.40 -8.58
N PRO A 78 16.34 13.33 -8.52
CA PRO A 78 16.47 14.34 -9.55
C PRO A 78 16.46 13.63 -10.92
N PRO A 79 15.77 14.17 -11.95
CA PRO A 79 15.88 13.61 -13.29
C PRO A 79 17.39 13.47 -13.59
N PRO A 80 17.83 12.35 -14.20
CA PRO A 80 19.24 12.20 -14.53
C PRO A 80 19.67 13.48 -15.24
N ALA A 81 20.65 14.19 -14.65
CA ALA A 81 21.13 15.43 -15.22
C ALA A 81 21.49 15.10 -16.66
N ASP A 82 20.81 15.73 -17.61
CA ASP A 82 21.21 15.69 -19.01
C ASP A 82 22.68 16.11 -19.05
N LEU A 83 23.56 15.13 -19.19
CA LEU A 83 25.00 15.35 -19.31
C LEU A 83 25.22 16.00 -20.69
N PRO A 84 26.00 17.08 -20.77
CA PRO A 84 26.22 17.83 -22.00
C PRO A 84 26.91 17.02 -23.10
#